data_AF-A0A2V6IIY0-F1
#
_entry.id   AF-A0A2V6IIY0-F1
#
_cell.length_a   1.000
_cell.length_b   1.000
_cell.length_c   1.000
_cell.angle_alpha   90.00
_cell.angle_beta   90.00
_cell.angle_gamma   90.00
#
_symmetry.space_group_name_H-M   'P 1'
#
loop_
_entity.id
_entity.type
_entity.pdbx_description
1 polymer ?
#
loop_
_entity_poly.entity_id
_entity_poly.type
_entity_poly.pdbx_seq_one_letter_code
_entity_poly.pdbx_strand_id
1 'polypeptide(L)'
;MNSQMRVANPPPKPLMIWDGECHFCRRWIERWREITAGEVEYAPYQEIADRFPEIPREQFQRSVVYIDKSGQVFVAAEAVYRSLRCRPS
;
A
#
# COMPACT_ATOMS: atom_id res chain seq x y z
N MET A 1 -5.59 11.68 17.46
CA MET A 1 -6.79 10.93 17.02
C MET A 1 -6.36 10.07 15.85
N ASN A 2 -5.99 8.81 16.11
CA ASN A 2 -5.69 7.85 15.05
C ASN A 2 -7.03 7.36 14.50
N SER A 3 -7.61 8.08 13.55
CA SER A 3 -8.69 7.51 12.74
C SER A 3 -8.10 6.33 11.98
N GLN A 4 -8.40 5.13 12.44
CA GLN A 4 -8.09 3.90 11.70
C GLN A 4 -8.91 3.94 10.41
N MET A 5 -8.26 4.32 9.31
CA MET A 5 -8.87 4.35 7.99
C MET A 5 -9.09 2.91 7.52
N ARG A 6 -10.27 2.62 7.00
CA ARG A 6 -10.64 1.28 6.50
C ARG A 6 -11.38 1.43 5.19
N VAL A 7 -11.10 0.54 4.24
CA VAL A 7 -11.83 0.47 2.96
C VAL A 7 -12.99 -0.51 3.05
N ALA A 8 -14.09 -0.22 2.36
CA ALA A 8 -15.27 -1.07 2.30
C ALA A 8 -15.06 -2.32 1.42
N ASN A 9 -14.20 -2.21 0.41
CA ASN A 9 -13.87 -3.29 -0.52
C ASN A 9 -12.40 -3.72 -0.38
N PRO A 10 -12.07 -4.64 0.54
CA PRO A 10 -10.68 -5.05 0.77
C PRO A 10 -10.11 -5.82 -0.44
N PRO A 11 -8.80 -5.67 -0.73
CA PRO A 11 -8.17 -6.42 -1.79
C PRO A 11 -7.99 -7.91 -1.40
N PRO A 12 -8.01 -8.85 -2.37
CA PRO A 12 -7.86 -10.28 -2.09
C PRO A 12 -6.45 -10.65 -1.58
N LYS A 13 -5.46 -9.83 -1.94
CA LYS A 13 -4.09 -9.87 -1.42
C LYS A 13 -3.74 -8.52 -0.80
N PRO A 14 -2.84 -8.48 0.20
CA PRO A 14 -2.35 -7.22 0.72
C PRO A 14 -1.79 -6.35 -0.41
N LEU A 15 -2.13 -5.07 -0.40
CA LEU A 15 -1.84 -4.16 -1.50
C LEU A 15 -1.09 -2.94 -0.98
N MET A 16 0.07 -2.68 -1.58
CA MET A 16 0.84 -1.46 -1.40
C MET A 16 0.57 -0.50 -2.56
N ILE A 17 0.04 0.66 -2.24
CA ILE A 17 -0.26 1.74 -3.16
C ILE A 17 0.78 2.83 -2.98
N TRP A 18 1.29 3.38 -4.07
CA TRP A 18 2.35 4.39 -4.05
C TRP A 18 2.17 5.39 -5.19
N ASP A 19 2.92 6.48 -5.14
CA ASP A 19 2.98 7.44 -6.23
C ASP A 19 3.84 6.91 -7.38
N GLY A 20 3.20 6.49 -8.48
CA GLY A 20 3.84 5.92 -9.67
C GLY A 20 4.91 6.80 -10.34
N GLU A 21 4.90 8.10 -10.05
CA GLU A 21 5.83 9.09 -10.58
C GLU A 21 6.99 9.41 -9.60
N CYS A 22 6.91 8.94 -8.35
CA CYS A 22 7.95 9.15 -7.35
C CYS A 22 9.10 8.15 -7.51
N HIS A 23 10.23 8.60 -8.06
CA HIS A 23 11.44 7.78 -8.23
C HIS A 23 11.98 7.18 -6.92
N PHE A 24 11.86 7.91 -5.81
CA PHE A 24 12.25 7.41 -4.50
C PHE A 24 11.38 6.24 -4.07
N CYS A 25 10.05 6.36 -4.21
CA CYS A 25 9.12 5.27 -3.93
C CYS A 25 9.42 4.08 -4.84
N ARG A 26 9.58 4.29 -6.16
CA ARG A 26 9.85 3.21 -7.12
C ARG A 26 11.04 2.32 -6.71
N ARG A 27 12.18 2.93 -6.38
CA ARG A 27 13.39 2.19 -5.96
C ARG A 27 13.12 1.26 -4.76
N TRP A 28 12.34 1.72 -3.79
CA TRP A 28 12.02 0.91 -2.61
C TRP A 28 10.96 -0.15 -2.90
N ILE A 29 9.96 0.17 -3.74
CA ILE A 29 8.92 -0.76 -4.16
C ILE A 29 9.53 -1.96 -4.89
N GLU A 30 10.50 -1.75 -5.78
CA GLU A 30 11.25 -2.83 -6.45
C GLU A 30 11.92 -3.75 -5.43
N ARG A 31 12.63 -3.19 -4.44
CA ARG A 31 13.26 -3.97 -3.37
C ARG A 31 12.24 -4.71 -2.48
N TRP A 32 11.12 -4.09 -2.15
CA TRP A 32 10.11 -4.71 -1.30
C TRP A 32 9.34 -5.80 -2.03
N ARG A 33 9.15 -5.70 -3.34
CA ARG A 33 8.59 -6.78 -4.18
C ARG A 33 9.42 -8.07 -4.08
N GLU A 34 10.74 -7.96 -4.13
CA GLU A 34 11.63 -9.10 -3.94
C GLU A 34 11.50 -9.69 -2.53
N ILE A 35 11.49 -8.81 -1.51
CA ILE A 35 11.41 -9.20 -0.10
C ILE A 35 10.11 -9.94 0.24
N THR A 36 8.98 -9.47 -0.32
CA THR A 36 7.66 -10.03 -0.06
C THR A 36 7.32 -11.21 -0.95
N ALA A 37 8.14 -11.49 -1.97
CA ALA A 37 8.05 -12.68 -2.81
C ALA A 37 6.64 -12.97 -3.36
N GLY A 38 5.90 -11.92 -3.74
CA GLY A 38 4.56 -12.03 -4.31
C GLY A 38 3.40 -12.12 -3.30
N GLU A 39 3.69 -12.07 -1.99
CA GLU A 39 2.68 -12.00 -0.93
C GLU A 39 2.00 -10.63 -0.82
N VAL A 40 2.62 -9.59 -1.40
CA VAL A 40 2.08 -8.23 -1.46
C VAL A 40 2.01 -7.78 -2.92
N GLU A 41 0.86 -7.26 -3.33
CA GLU A 41 0.68 -6.59 -4.60
C GLU A 41 1.11 -5.14 -4.50
N TYR A 42 1.59 -4.56 -5.59
CA TYR A 42 2.08 -3.18 -5.62
C TYR A 42 1.55 -2.47 -6.85
N ALA A 43 0.84 -1.36 -6.66
CA ALA A 43 0.22 -0.63 -7.76
C ALA A 43 0.36 0.89 -7.58
N PRO A 44 0.58 1.66 -8.67
CA PRO A 44 0.55 3.11 -8.62
C PRO A 44 -0.89 3.59 -8.38
N TYR A 45 -1.07 4.64 -7.58
CA TYR A 45 -2.42 5.16 -7.30
C TYR A 45 -3.13 5.64 -8.56
N GLN A 46 -2.38 6.07 -9.57
CA GLN A 46 -2.87 6.52 -10.87
C GLN A 46 -3.77 5.48 -11.55
N GLU A 47 -3.57 4.19 -11.29
CA GLU A 47 -4.31 3.08 -11.91
C GLU A 47 -5.48 2.57 -11.05
N ILE A 48 -5.38 2.71 -9.72
CA ILE A 48 -6.23 1.95 -8.79
C ILE A 48 -6.92 2.80 -7.71
N ALA A 49 -6.59 4.09 -7.58
CA ALA A 49 -7.15 4.95 -6.53
C ALA A 49 -8.69 4.97 -6.53
N ASP A 50 -9.32 4.88 -7.71
CA ASP A 50 -10.78 4.91 -7.84
C ASP A 50 -11.47 3.68 -7.20
N ARG A 51 -10.71 2.60 -6.91
CA ARG A 51 -11.21 1.45 -6.15
C ARG A 51 -11.32 1.72 -4.65
N PHE A 52 -10.66 2.76 -4.14
CA PHE A 52 -10.56 3.07 -2.72
C PHE A 52 -10.89 4.56 -2.48
N PRO A 53 -12.13 5.00 -2.78
CA PRO A 53 -12.54 6.40 -2.63
C PRO A 53 -12.46 6.93 -1.19
N GLU A 54 -12.36 6.05 -0.19
CA GLU A 54 -12.17 6.38 1.22
C GLU A 54 -10.78 6.96 1.51
N ILE A 55 -9.82 6.76 0.62
CA ILE A 55 -8.43 7.22 0.76
C ILE A 55 -8.24 8.44 -0.15
N PRO A 56 -7.99 9.64 0.41
CA PRO A 56 -7.73 10.83 -0.39
C PRO A 56 -6.52 10.63 -1.30
N ARG A 57 -6.58 11.13 -2.55
CA ARG A 57 -5.47 10.98 -3.50
C ARG A 57 -4.18 11.61 -3.00
N GLU A 58 -4.28 12.69 -2.24
CA GLU A 58 -3.17 13.38 -1.59
C GLU A 58 -2.40 12.46 -0.62
N GLN A 59 -3.07 11.45 -0.05
CA GLN A 59 -2.42 10.49 0.82
C GLN A 59 -1.40 9.64 0.07
N PHE A 60 -1.72 9.22 -1.15
CA PHE A 60 -0.82 8.44 -2.02
C PHE A 60 0.35 9.27 -2.55
N GLN A 61 0.13 10.56 -2.79
CA GLN A 61 1.19 11.50 -3.17
C GLN A 61 2.17 11.78 -2.03
N ARG A 62 1.67 11.81 -0.79
CA ARG A 62 2.50 12.06 0.40
C ARG A 62 3.33 10.86 0.83
N SER A 63 2.79 9.64 0.69
CA SER A 63 3.42 8.44 1.22
C SER A 63 2.84 7.17 0.61
N VAL A 64 3.57 6.07 0.74
CA VAL A 64 3.03 4.73 0.47
C VAL A 64 1.88 4.39 1.43
N VAL A 65 0.91 3.64 0.92
CA VAL A 65 -0.28 3.19 1.66
C VAL A 65 -0.38 1.67 1.53
N TYR A 66 -0.59 0.99 2.64
CA TYR A 66 -0.77 -0.46 2.68
C TYR A 66 -2.18 -0.80 3.15
N ILE A 67 -2.87 -1.62 2.37
CA ILE A 67 -4.19 -2.15 2.69
C ILE A 67 -4.04 -3.65 2.93
N ASP A 68 -4.43 -4.12 4.12
CA ASP A 68 -4.43 -5.55 4.41
C ASP A 68 -5.71 -6.25 3.92
N LYS A 69 -5.75 -7.59 4.04
CA LYS A 69 -6.91 -8.41 3.62
C LYS A 69 -8.20 -8.10 4.39
N SER A 70 -8.12 -7.44 5.56
CA SER A 70 -9.28 -7.02 6.34
C SER A 70 -9.82 -5.64 5.93
N GLY A 71 -9.10 -4.94 5.04
CA GLY A 71 -9.39 -3.59 4.59
C GLY A 71 -8.80 -2.51 5.46
N GLN A 72 -7.98 -2.86 6.47
CA GLN A 72 -7.32 -1.86 7.31
C GLN A 72 -6.24 -1.13 6.50
N VAL A 73 -6.26 0.19 6.59
CA VAL A 73 -5.31 1.05 5.89
C VAL A 73 -4.21 1.49 6.86
N PHE A 74 -2.98 1.43 6.39
CA PHE A 74 -1.77 1.87 7.06
C PHE A 74 -0.98 2.78 6.11
N VAL A 75 -0.24 3.75 6.63
CA VAL A 75 0.44 4.77 5.81
C VAL A 75 1.91 4.93 6.20
N ALA A 76 2.71 5.48 5.30
CA ALA A 76 4.11 5.83 5.52
C ALA A 76 4.94 4.67 6.11
N ALA A 77 5.71 4.92 7.17
CA ALA A 77 6.59 3.91 7.77
C ALA A 77 5.82 2.67 8.29
N GLU A 78 4.60 2.85 8.79
CA GLU A 78 3.78 1.74 9.27
C GLU A 78 3.35 0.83 8.11
N ALA A 79 3.00 1.42 6.95
CA ALA A 79 2.69 0.65 5.74
C ALA A 79 3.84 -0.28 5.36
N VAL A 80 5.07 0.25 5.35
CA VAL A 80 6.28 -0.51 5.04
C VAL A 80 6.51 -1.61 6.09
N TYR A 81 6.48 -1.26 7.37
CA TYR A 81 6.74 -2.23 8.43
C TYR A 81 5.76 -3.41 8.37
N ARG A 82 4.48 -3.15 8.10
CA ARG A 82 3.47 -4.20 8.01
C ARG A 82 3.60 -5.03 6.73
N SER A 83 3.86 -4.41 5.57
CA SER A 83 4.01 -5.16 4.33
C SER A 83 5.20 -6.11 4.37
N LEU A 84 6.31 -5.74 5.01
CA LEU A 84 7.52 -6.58 5.08
C LEU A 84 7.36 -7.80 5.99
N ARG A 85 6.26 -7.89 6.76
CA ARG A 85 5.91 -9.10 7.51
C ARG A 85 5.25 -10.17 6.63
N CYS A 86 4.76 -9.80 5.45
CA CYS A 86 4.23 -10.73 4.46
C CYS A 86 5.40 -11.37 3.70
N ARG A 87 5.84 -12.54 4.16
CA ARG A 87 6.91 -13.31 3.54
C ARG A 87 6.51 -14.79 3.55
N PRO A 88 6.83 -15.55 2.49
CA PRO A 88 6.68 -17.00 2.52
C PRO A 88 7.58 -17.60 3.62
N SER A 89 7.10 -18.67 4.26
CA SER A 89 7.85 -19.44 5.28
C SER A 89 8.94 -20.29 4.65
#